data_AF-A0A094C2U6-F1
#
_entry.id   AF-A0A094C2U6-F1
#
_cell.length_a   1.000
_cell.length_b   1.000
_cell.length_c   1.000
_cell.angle_alpha   90.00
_cell.angle_beta   90.00
_cell.angle_gamma   90.00
#
_symmetry.space_group_name_H-M   'P 1'
#
loop_
_entity.id
_entity.type
_entity.pdbx_description
1 polymer ?
#
loop_
_entity_poly.entity_id
_entity_poly.type
_entity_poly.pdbx_seq_one_letter_code
_entity_poly.pdbx_strand_id
1 'polypeptide(L)'
;MVLNHHASTMADLSQICAYAKAGKQTATPESVDKKTVAPHGVIENHLWRVKRMDQLAEKTYLSLNHLVDLKHKHASILEASSARKQAENTLLQAQNTSRQADYAARQAASTAEQTTASVKQATATAQQGKTILMFTVVTIIFLPLSFMAAFFAIAIDSFPVNEKGKLAMSYVLKYMLSVSGAACIPFILVAFQQDRIIVLLTWVRENISDGFSGDLRMRRPRKYSNSSSATVNTDDSRYSRH
;
A
#
# COMPACT_ATOMS: atom_id res chain seq x y z
N MET A 1 -38.69 18.82 -22.04
CA MET A 1 -40.04 18.53 -21.51
C MET A 1 -40.42 19.30 -20.24
N VAL A 2 -39.59 20.21 -19.70
CA VAL A 2 -39.94 21.01 -18.50
C VAL A 2 -40.60 22.37 -18.85
N LEU A 3 -40.38 22.89 -20.06
CA LEU A 3 -40.90 24.20 -20.48
C LEU A 3 -42.41 24.23 -20.82
N ASN A 4 -43.01 23.08 -21.18
CA ASN A 4 -44.45 23.00 -21.45
C ASN A 4 -45.30 22.97 -20.17
N HIS A 5 -44.72 22.56 -19.04
CA HIS A 5 -45.47 22.48 -17.77
C HIS A 5 -45.64 23.86 -17.11
N HIS A 6 -44.73 24.80 -17.36
CA HIS A 6 -44.82 26.17 -16.82
C HIS A 6 -45.83 27.02 -17.61
N ALA A 7 -46.03 26.72 -18.90
CA ALA A 7 -47.03 27.41 -19.73
C ALA A 7 -48.46 27.04 -19.32
N SER A 8 -48.72 25.79 -18.93
CA SER A 8 -50.05 25.34 -18.51
C SER A 8 -50.46 25.88 -17.14
N THR A 9 -49.51 26.04 -16.19
CA THR A 9 -49.80 26.60 -14.86
C THR A 9 -50.12 28.10 -14.89
N MET A 10 -49.57 28.84 -15.87
CA MET A 10 -49.88 30.28 -16.01
C MET A 10 -51.26 30.52 -16.63
N ALA A 11 -51.70 29.65 -17.55
CA ALA A 11 -53.06 29.73 -18.11
C ALA A 11 -54.12 29.47 -17.03
N ASP A 12 -53.89 28.51 -16.14
CA ASP A 12 -54.81 28.13 -15.06
C ASP A 12 -54.96 29.25 -14.00
N LEU A 13 -53.86 29.90 -13.61
CA LEU A 13 -53.89 31.05 -12.71
C LEU A 13 -54.65 32.26 -13.29
N SER A 14 -54.62 32.46 -14.61
CA SER A 14 -55.37 33.55 -15.25
C SER A 14 -56.88 33.33 -15.19
N GLN A 15 -57.34 32.08 -15.32
CA GLN A 15 -58.75 31.72 -15.20
C GLN A 15 -59.23 31.80 -13.74
N ILE A 16 -58.35 31.44 -12.80
CA ILE A 16 -58.59 31.59 -11.37
C ILE A 16 -58.79 33.07 -10.98
N CYS A 17 -57.94 33.95 -11.50
CA CYS A 17 -58.08 35.39 -11.30
C CYS A 17 -59.31 35.98 -12.01
N ALA A 18 -59.69 35.46 -13.18
CA ALA A 18 -60.88 35.90 -13.90
C ALA A 18 -62.17 35.54 -13.14
N TYR A 19 -62.26 34.35 -12.53
CA TYR A 19 -63.42 34.01 -11.69
C TYR A 19 -63.47 34.83 -10.40
N ALA A 20 -62.32 35.11 -9.77
CA ALA A 20 -62.27 35.90 -8.53
C ALA A 20 -62.72 37.36 -8.75
N LYS A 21 -62.59 37.88 -9.98
CA LYS A 21 -63.04 39.23 -10.34
C LYS A 21 -64.52 39.30 -10.71
N ALA A 22 -65.13 38.19 -11.13
CA ALA A 22 -66.56 38.09 -11.43
C ALA A 22 -67.43 37.82 -10.17
N GLY A 23 -66.85 37.27 -9.10
CA GLY A 23 -67.58 36.90 -7.86
C GLY A 23 -67.71 37.98 -6.79
N LYS A 24 -67.44 39.26 -7.08
CA LYS A 24 -67.44 40.34 -6.07
C LYS A 24 -68.45 41.43 -6.39
N GLN A 25 -69.73 41.08 -6.31
CA GLN A 25 -70.83 42.02 -6.07
C GLN A 25 -71.96 41.30 -5.34
N THR A 26 -72.61 42.05 -4.44
CA THR A 26 -73.71 41.68 -3.53
C THR A 26 -73.31 41.07 -2.18
N ALA A 27 -73.01 41.95 -1.22
CA ALA A 27 -73.45 41.75 0.16
C ALA A 27 -73.76 43.12 0.78
N THR A 28 -75.05 43.32 0.99
CA THR A 28 -75.79 44.46 1.52
C THR A 28 -75.30 44.85 2.94
N PRO A 29 -75.31 46.14 3.33
CA PRO A 29 -75.00 46.53 4.70
C PRO A 29 -76.14 46.15 5.65
N GLU A 30 -75.89 45.20 6.54
CA GLU A 30 -76.79 44.82 7.64
C GLU A 30 -76.59 45.78 8.83
N SER A 31 -77.70 46.41 9.25
CA SER A 31 -77.78 47.40 10.31
C SER A 31 -77.52 46.79 11.69
N VAL A 32 -76.48 47.25 12.38
CA VAL A 32 -76.30 46.98 13.82
C VAL A 32 -76.61 48.24 14.62
N ASP A 33 -77.75 48.17 15.29
CA ASP A 33 -78.30 49.11 16.26
C ASP A 33 -77.30 49.43 17.39
N LYS A 34 -77.01 50.71 17.58
CA LYS A 34 -76.14 51.20 18.66
C LYS A 34 -77.01 51.54 19.86
N LYS A 35 -77.15 50.60 20.80
CA LYS A 35 -77.70 50.90 22.12
C LYS A 35 -76.59 51.17 23.14
N THR A 36 -76.64 52.38 23.67
CA THR A 36 -75.78 53.06 24.65
C THR A 36 -75.50 52.21 25.88
N VAL A 37 -74.22 52.06 26.29
CA VAL A 37 -73.83 51.42 27.56
C VAL A 37 -73.02 52.41 28.41
N ALA A 38 -73.45 52.54 29.67
CA ALA A 38 -72.96 53.45 30.68
C ALA A 38 -71.49 53.21 31.09
N PRO A 39 -70.81 54.19 31.74
CA PRO A 39 -69.35 54.25 31.86
C PRO A 39 -68.66 53.22 32.77
N HIS A 40 -69.37 52.25 33.36
CA HIS A 40 -68.78 51.26 34.28
C HIS A 40 -68.60 49.85 33.70
N GLY A 41 -69.17 49.54 32.52
CA GLY A 41 -68.97 48.25 31.84
C GLY A 41 -67.61 48.11 31.17
N VAL A 42 -66.87 49.21 31.00
CA VAL A 42 -65.57 49.24 30.33
C VAL A 42 -64.50 48.51 31.16
N ILE A 43 -64.49 48.70 32.48
CA ILE A 43 -63.54 48.02 33.38
C ILE A 43 -63.85 46.53 33.47
N GLU A 44 -65.11 46.12 33.57
CA GLU A 44 -65.49 44.70 33.56
C GLU A 44 -65.14 44.03 32.24
N ASN A 45 -65.31 44.74 31.12
CA ASN A 45 -64.92 44.25 29.80
C ASN A 45 -63.39 44.13 29.67
N HIS A 46 -62.62 45.11 30.16
CA HIS A 46 -61.16 45.01 30.19
C HIS A 46 -60.66 43.90 31.12
N LEU A 47 -61.24 43.76 32.31
CA LEU A 47 -60.90 42.70 33.27
C LEU A 47 -61.18 41.32 32.67
N TRP A 48 -62.32 41.18 31.99
CA TRP A 48 -62.67 39.95 31.27
C TRP A 48 -61.73 39.68 30.10
N ARG A 49 -61.31 40.71 29.34
CA ARG A 49 -60.32 40.58 28.27
C ARG A 49 -58.94 40.19 28.79
N VAL A 50 -58.49 40.75 29.91
CA VAL A 50 -57.22 40.40 30.57
C VAL A 50 -57.27 38.97 31.05
N LYS A 51 -58.32 38.57 31.76
CA LYS A 51 -58.51 37.19 32.23
C LYS A 51 -58.59 36.18 31.08
N ARG A 52 -59.21 36.58 29.95
CA ARG A 52 -59.24 35.78 28.71
C ARG A 52 -57.87 35.70 28.04
N MET A 53 -57.11 36.80 27.99
CA MET A 53 -55.74 36.79 27.48
C MET A 53 -54.83 35.91 28.34
N ASP A 54 -55.01 35.92 29.65
CA ASP A 54 -54.22 35.12 30.60
C ASP A 54 -54.45 33.62 30.39
N GLN A 55 -55.71 33.19 30.32
CA GLN A 55 -56.07 31.80 29.99
C GLN A 55 -55.63 31.38 28.58
N LEU A 56 -55.63 32.32 27.63
CA LEU A 56 -55.14 32.05 26.29
C LEU A 56 -53.62 31.87 26.29
N ALA A 57 -52.89 32.73 27.00
CA ALA A 57 -51.44 32.65 27.15
C ALA A 57 -51.01 31.34 27.83
N GLU A 58 -51.73 30.90 28.87
CA GLU A 58 -51.48 29.62 29.55
C GLU A 58 -51.67 28.42 28.60
N LYS A 59 -52.75 28.42 27.81
CA LYS A 59 -52.98 27.38 26.78
C LYS A 59 -51.93 27.42 25.68
N THR A 60 -51.50 28.61 25.26
CA THR A 60 -50.41 28.77 24.30
C THR A 60 -49.11 28.25 24.89
N TYR A 61 -48.80 28.53 26.15
CA TYR A 61 -47.61 28.03 26.84
C TYR A 61 -47.60 26.50 26.93
N LEU A 62 -48.69 25.88 27.38
CA LEU A 62 -48.82 24.43 27.48
C LEU A 62 -48.69 23.76 26.11
N SER A 63 -49.32 24.33 25.08
CA SER A 63 -49.22 23.79 23.72
C SER A 63 -47.82 23.97 23.12
N LEU A 64 -47.13 25.08 23.40
CA LEU A 64 -45.73 25.31 22.98
C LEU A 64 -44.78 24.33 23.66
N ASN A 65 -44.95 24.09 24.96
CA ASN A 65 -44.17 23.11 25.69
C ASN A 65 -44.36 21.69 25.13
N HIS A 66 -45.60 21.33 24.80
CA HIS A 66 -45.91 20.05 24.17
C HIS A 66 -45.32 19.93 22.75
N LEU A 67 -45.35 21.01 21.96
CA LEU A 67 -44.72 21.07 20.63
C LEU A 67 -43.20 20.96 20.72
N VAL A 68 -42.58 21.59 21.72
CA VAL A 68 -41.14 21.49 21.96
C VAL A 68 -40.75 20.06 22.34
N ASP A 69 -41.52 19.40 23.19
CA ASP A 69 -41.30 17.99 23.55
C ASP A 69 -41.44 17.07 22.33
N LEU A 70 -42.48 17.27 21.52
CA LEU A 70 -42.65 16.57 20.24
C LEU A 70 -41.45 16.79 19.31
N LYS A 71 -41.01 18.04 19.15
CA LYS A 71 -39.85 18.37 18.31
C LYS A 71 -38.56 17.72 18.81
N HIS A 72 -38.33 17.69 20.11
CA HIS A 72 -37.17 17.02 20.70
C HIS A 72 -37.20 15.51 20.45
N LYS A 73 -38.35 14.86 20.64
CA LYS A 73 -38.51 13.42 20.34
C LYS A 73 -38.30 13.13 18.86
N HIS A 74 -38.84 13.95 17.97
CA HIS A 74 -38.63 13.81 16.53
C HIS A 74 -37.15 13.98 16.15
N ALA A 75 -36.44 14.95 16.74
CA ALA A 75 -35.00 15.14 16.49
C ALA A 75 -34.18 13.92 16.96
N SER A 76 -34.45 13.42 18.16
CA SER A 76 -33.77 12.24 18.72
C SER A 76 -33.98 10.98 17.87
N ILE A 77 -35.21 10.75 17.40
CA ILE A 77 -35.52 9.61 16.50
C ILE A 77 -34.78 9.75 15.15
N LEU A 78 -34.70 10.97 14.61
CA LEU A 78 -33.99 11.25 13.35
C LEU A 78 -32.48 11.04 13.50
N GLU A 79 -31.89 11.44 14.62
CA GLU A 79 -30.48 11.20 14.95
C GLU A 79 -30.16 9.73 15.16
N ALA A 80 -31.03 8.99 15.86
CA ALA A 80 -30.85 7.54 16.03
C ALA A 80 -30.92 6.80 14.67
N SER A 81 -31.82 7.24 13.78
CA SER A 81 -31.93 6.69 12.43
C SER A 81 -30.71 7.02 11.56
N SER A 82 -30.18 8.25 11.65
CA SER A 82 -28.97 8.64 10.90
C SER A 82 -27.72 7.92 11.41
N ALA A 83 -27.55 7.79 12.73
CA ALA A 83 -26.47 7.04 13.35
C ALA A 83 -26.50 5.55 12.95
N ARG A 84 -27.69 4.95 12.90
CA ARG A 84 -27.87 3.59 12.40
C ARG A 84 -27.44 3.47 10.93
N LYS A 85 -27.88 4.39 10.08
CA LYS A 85 -27.51 4.38 8.65
C LYS A 85 -26.00 4.57 8.45
N GLN A 86 -25.36 5.37 9.30
CA GLN A 86 -23.91 5.52 9.30
C GLN A 86 -23.22 4.21 9.71
N ALA A 87 -23.67 3.56 10.78
CA ALA A 87 -23.16 2.26 11.22
C ALA A 87 -23.35 1.16 10.16
N GLU A 88 -24.48 1.14 9.46
CA GLU A 88 -24.72 0.19 8.36
C GLU A 88 -23.71 0.39 7.21
N ASN A 89 -23.44 1.64 6.81
CA ASN A 89 -22.41 1.93 5.80
C ASN A 89 -21.01 1.52 6.28
N THR A 90 -20.68 1.77 7.56
CA THR A 90 -19.40 1.35 8.13
C THR A 90 -19.26 -0.17 8.19
N LEU A 91 -20.33 -0.91 8.49
CA LEU A 91 -20.32 -2.37 8.49
C LEU A 91 -20.15 -2.95 7.09
N LEU A 92 -20.79 -2.36 6.08
CA LEU A 92 -20.61 -2.74 4.68
C LEU A 92 -19.17 -2.48 4.22
N GLN A 93 -18.62 -1.32 4.58
CA GLN A 93 -17.22 -0.98 4.30
C GLN A 93 -16.27 -1.94 5.01
N ALA A 94 -16.49 -2.22 6.30
CA ALA A 94 -15.72 -3.16 7.08
C ALA A 94 -15.76 -4.57 6.49
N GLN A 95 -16.91 -5.04 6.00
CA GLN A 95 -17.02 -6.35 5.36
C GLN A 95 -16.20 -6.43 4.06
N ASN A 96 -16.19 -5.37 3.25
CA ASN A 96 -15.36 -5.31 2.05
C ASN A 96 -13.86 -5.29 2.41
N THR A 97 -13.49 -4.55 3.45
CA THR A 97 -12.12 -4.54 3.99
C THR A 97 -11.72 -5.90 4.55
N SER A 98 -12.61 -6.61 5.26
CA SER A 98 -12.33 -7.96 5.77
C SER A 98 -12.08 -8.95 4.66
N ARG A 99 -12.91 -8.94 3.60
CA ARG A 99 -12.66 -9.79 2.43
C ARG A 99 -11.31 -9.47 1.78
N GLN A 100 -10.97 -8.19 1.65
CA GLN A 100 -9.68 -7.78 1.11
C GLN A 100 -8.50 -8.25 1.98
N ALA A 101 -8.64 -8.20 3.31
CA ALA A 101 -7.66 -8.72 4.26
C ALA A 101 -7.49 -10.25 4.11
N ASP A 102 -8.58 -10.99 3.89
CA ASP A 102 -8.52 -12.44 3.66
C ASP A 102 -7.78 -12.80 2.37
N TYR A 103 -7.99 -12.04 1.28
CA TYR A 103 -7.24 -12.25 0.03
C TYR A 103 -5.74 -11.95 0.20
N ALA A 104 -5.39 -10.87 0.91
CA ALA A 104 -4.00 -10.51 1.19
C ALA A 104 -3.31 -11.58 2.08
N ALA A 105 -4.02 -12.13 3.07
CA ALA A 105 -3.51 -13.20 3.92
C ALA A 105 -3.25 -14.50 3.12
N ARG A 106 -4.17 -14.86 2.22
CA ARG A 106 -4.00 -16.02 1.33
C ARG A 106 -2.84 -15.84 0.35
N GLN A 107 -2.66 -14.61 -0.18
CA GLN A 107 -1.51 -14.30 -1.03
C GLN A 107 -0.20 -14.46 -0.26
N ALA A 108 -0.11 -13.88 0.94
CA ALA A 108 1.06 -14.01 1.81
C ALA A 108 1.38 -15.48 2.15
N ALA A 109 0.35 -16.32 2.37
CA ALA A 109 0.53 -17.75 2.60
C ALA A 109 1.10 -18.48 1.37
N SER A 110 0.56 -18.21 0.18
CA SER A 110 1.07 -18.81 -1.06
C SER A 110 2.51 -18.39 -1.39
N THR A 111 2.86 -17.14 -1.09
CA THR A 111 4.23 -16.63 -1.24
C THR A 111 5.19 -17.24 -0.23
N ALA A 112 4.75 -17.42 1.02
CA ALA A 112 5.56 -18.10 2.04
C ALA A 112 5.86 -19.55 1.62
N GLU A 113 4.84 -20.27 1.16
CA GLU A 113 4.99 -21.65 0.70
C GLU A 113 5.93 -21.75 -0.51
N GLN A 114 5.75 -20.89 -1.51
CA GLN A 114 6.63 -20.84 -2.69
C GLN A 114 8.08 -20.52 -2.30
N THR A 115 8.29 -19.64 -1.31
CA THR A 115 9.62 -19.31 -0.78
C THR A 115 10.24 -20.53 -0.08
N THR A 116 9.46 -21.30 0.67
CA THR A 116 9.99 -22.53 1.28
C THR A 116 10.33 -23.60 0.25
N ALA A 117 9.54 -23.73 -0.81
CA ALA A 117 9.80 -24.67 -1.90
C ALA A 117 11.04 -24.26 -2.71
N SER A 118 11.23 -22.96 -2.98
CA SER A 118 12.41 -22.46 -3.68
C SER A 118 13.69 -22.60 -2.85
N VAL A 119 13.63 -22.45 -1.52
CA VAL A 119 14.77 -22.74 -0.63
C VAL A 119 15.14 -24.22 -0.69
N LYS A 120 14.17 -25.12 -0.60
CA LYS A 120 14.42 -26.57 -0.75
C LYS A 120 15.06 -26.88 -2.10
N GLN A 121 14.55 -26.29 -3.19
CA GLN A 121 15.13 -26.44 -4.52
C GLN A 121 16.56 -25.88 -4.60
N ALA A 122 16.81 -24.69 -4.05
CA ALA A 122 18.13 -24.07 -4.02
C ALA A 122 19.14 -24.92 -3.26
N THR A 123 18.75 -25.57 -2.15
CA THR A 123 19.63 -26.50 -1.43
C THR A 123 19.96 -27.74 -2.27
N ALA A 124 19.00 -28.30 -3.00
CA ALA A 124 19.24 -29.41 -3.92
C ALA A 124 20.15 -29.00 -5.10
N THR A 125 19.96 -27.80 -5.65
CA THR A 125 20.82 -27.24 -6.70
C THR A 125 22.24 -26.97 -6.19
N ALA A 126 22.40 -26.49 -4.96
CA ALA A 126 23.73 -26.30 -4.36
C ALA A 126 24.48 -27.64 -4.19
N GLN A 127 23.77 -28.69 -3.77
CA GLN A 127 24.34 -30.04 -3.70
C GLN A 127 24.69 -30.59 -5.09
N GLN A 128 23.85 -30.34 -6.10
CA GLN A 128 24.13 -30.71 -7.50
C GLN A 128 25.37 -29.98 -8.05
N GLY A 129 25.56 -28.71 -7.67
CA GLY A 129 26.74 -27.92 -8.01
C GLY A 129 28.05 -28.56 -7.51
N LYS A 130 28.03 -29.23 -6.35
CA LYS A 130 29.21 -29.94 -5.80
C LYS A 130 29.64 -31.11 -6.70
N THR A 131 28.69 -31.82 -7.31
CA THR A 131 29.00 -32.90 -8.26
C THR A 131 29.66 -32.35 -9.53
N ILE A 132 29.13 -31.24 -10.05
CA ILE A 132 29.71 -30.55 -11.22
C ILE A 132 31.11 -30.02 -10.88
N LEU A 133 31.31 -29.49 -9.67
CA LEU A 133 32.62 -29.03 -9.16
C LEU A 133 33.64 -30.17 -9.04
N MET A 134 33.23 -31.36 -8.62
CA MET A 134 34.15 -32.51 -8.57
C MET A 134 34.59 -32.94 -9.98
N PHE A 135 33.69 -32.90 -10.96
CA PHE A 135 34.04 -33.20 -12.34
C PHE A 135 35.06 -32.20 -12.91
N THR A 136 34.91 -30.90 -12.61
CA THR A 136 35.85 -29.88 -13.06
C THR A 136 37.21 -29.99 -12.35
N VAL A 137 37.24 -30.28 -11.04
CA VAL A 137 38.50 -30.52 -10.30
C VAL A 137 39.28 -31.69 -10.89
N VAL A 138 38.61 -32.82 -11.15
CA VAL A 138 39.26 -33.99 -11.77
C VAL A 138 39.83 -33.63 -13.14
N THR A 139 39.04 -32.91 -13.95
CA THR A 139 39.44 -32.49 -15.30
C THR A 139 40.63 -31.53 -15.28
N ILE A 140 40.68 -30.57 -14.35
CA ILE A 140 41.77 -29.59 -14.19
C ILE A 140 43.10 -30.25 -13.81
N ILE A 141 43.09 -31.30 -12.99
CA ILE A 141 44.32 -32.03 -12.63
C ILE A 141 44.72 -32.96 -13.77
N PHE A 142 43.75 -33.60 -14.43
CA PHE A 142 43.99 -34.65 -15.41
C PHE A 142 44.39 -34.13 -16.79
N LEU A 143 43.87 -32.98 -17.23
CA LEU A 143 44.23 -32.35 -18.50
C LEU A 143 45.73 -32.04 -18.64
N PRO A 144 46.37 -31.30 -17.73
CA PRO A 144 47.81 -30.99 -17.83
C PRO A 144 48.68 -32.23 -17.63
N LEU A 145 48.24 -33.19 -16.80
CA LEU A 145 48.93 -34.48 -16.65
C LEU A 145 48.88 -35.32 -17.94
N SER A 146 47.72 -35.36 -18.61
CA SER A 146 47.53 -36.09 -19.87
C SER A 146 48.33 -35.46 -21.00
N PHE A 147 48.36 -34.13 -21.07
CA PHE A 147 49.19 -33.39 -22.01
C PHE A 147 50.68 -33.71 -21.82
N MET A 148 51.17 -33.70 -20.58
CA MET A 148 52.57 -34.04 -20.30
C MET A 148 52.91 -35.49 -20.64
N ALA A 149 52.02 -36.44 -20.31
CA ALA A 149 52.21 -37.84 -20.68
C ALA A 149 52.30 -38.02 -22.21
N ALA A 150 51.43 -37.34 -22.97
CA ALA A 150 51.48 -37.35 -24.44
C ALA A 150 52.76 -36.71 -24.99
N PHE A 151 53.20 -35.60 -24.40
CA PHE A 151 54.45 -34.92 -24.78
C PHE A 151 55.68 -35.82 -24.61
N PHE A 152 55.75 -36.62 -23.55
CA PHE A 152 56.82 -37.60 -23.33
C PHE A 152 56.67 -38.88 -24.16
N ALA A 153 55.45 -39.23 -24.58
CA ALA A 153 55.22 -40.38 -25.46
C ALA A 153 55.69 -40.13 -26.89
N ILE A 154 55.82 -38.87 -27.30
CA ILE A 154 56.49 -38.50 -28.54
C ILE A 154 57.99 -38.77 -28.35
N ALA A 155 58.55 -39.68 -29.15
CA ALA A 155 59.97 -39.99 -29.14
C ALA A 155 60.77 -38.83 -29.77
N ILE A 156 61.08 -37.81 -28.98
CA ILE A 156 61.95 -36.70 -29.38
C ILE A 156 63.39 -37.06 -29.03
N ASP A 157 64.30 -37.00 -30.00
CA ASP A 157 65.73 -37.37 -29.88
C ASP A 157 66.56 -36.40 -28.99
N SER A 158 65.92 -35.40 -28.37
CA SER A 158 66.55 -34.33 -27.59
C SER A 158 66.59 -34.60 -26.08
N PHE A 159 66.04 -35.72 -25.62
CA PHE A 159 66.11 -36.07 -24.20
C PHE A 159 67.49 -36.66 -23.85
N PRO A 160 68.04 -36.37 -22.66
CA PRO A 160 69.34 -36.91 -22.25
C PRO A 160 69.25 -38.43 -22.04
N VAL A 161 69.56 -39.18 -23.10
CA VAL A 161 69.68 -40.64 -23.09
C VAL A 161 71.02 -41.03 -22.48
N ASN A 162 71.00 -41.95 -21.51
CA ASN A 162 72.23 -42.56 -21.00
C ASN A 162 72.84 -43.49 -22.06
N GLU A 163 74.10 -43.90 -21.89
CA GLU A 163 74.88 -44.79 -22.77
C GLU A 163 74.19 -46.13 -23.16
N LYS A 164 73.07 -46.48 -22.52
CA LYS A 164 72.24 -47.67 -22.80
C LYS A 164 71.01 -47.39 -23.69
N GLY A 165 70.90 -46.22 -24.31
CA GLY A 165 69.78 -45.85 -25.17
C GLY A 165 68.43 -45.76 -24.44
N LYS A 166 68.46 -45.56 -23.11
CA LYS A 166 67.27 -45.46 -22.26
C LYS A 166 67.24 -44.11 -21.56
N LEU A 167 66.07 -43.50 -21.56
CA LEU A 167 65.73 -42.29 -20.80
C LEU A 167 65.88 -42.54 -19.30
N ALA A 168 66.56 -41.65 -18.59
CA ALA A 168 66.64 -41.71 -17.14
C ALA A 168 65.26 -41.42 -16.54
N MET A 169 64.64 -42.45 -15.97
CA MET A 169 63.34 -42.38 -15.29
C MET A 169 63.29 -41.24 -14.25
N SER A 170 64.38 -41.00 -13.54
CA SER A 170 64.52 -39.90 -12.56
C SER A 170 64.47 -38.49 -13.17
N TYR A 171 64.99 -38.30 -14.39
CA TYR A 171 64.95 -37.00 -15.09
C TYR A 171 63.51 -36.69 -15.53
N VAL A 172 62.85 -37.66 -16.14
CA VAL A 172 61.45 -37.54 -16.57
C VAL A 172 60.55 -37.27 -15.37
N LEU A 173 60.67 -38.04 -14.29
CA LEU A 173 59.87 -37.81 -13.08
C LEU A 173 60.15 -36.45 -12.42
N LYS A 174 61.42 -36.00 -12.36
CA LYS A 174 61.74 -34.73 -11.71
C LYS A 174 61.13 -33.54 -12.43
N TYR A 175 61.19 -33.49 -13.77
CA TYR A 175 60.61 -32.38 -14.53
C TYR A 175 59.09 -32.52 -14.71
N MET A 176 58.56 -33.73 -14.94
CA MET A 176 57.12 -33.95 -15.11
C MET A 176 56.35 -33.69 -13.81
N LEU A 177 56.82 -34.21 -12.69
CA LEU A 177 56.14 -34.02 -11.39
C LEU A 177 56.27 -32.58 -10.89
N SER A 178 57.42 -31.92 -11.09
CA SER A 178 57.62 -30.54 -10.59
C SER A 178 56.92 -29.49 -11.44
N VAL A 179 56.98 -29.58 -12.78
CA VAL A 179 56.32 -28.61 -13.67
C VAL A 179 54.80 -28.79 -13.62
N SER A 180 54.28 -30.02 -13.67
CA SER A 180 52.84 -30.26 -13.53
C SER A 180 52.35 -29.96 -12.12
N GLY A 181 53.11 -30.31 -11.08
CA GLY A 181 52.78 -29.98 -9.69
C GLY A 181 52.70 -28.47 -9.47
N ALA A 182 53.68 -27.72 -9.96
CA ALA A 182 53.69 -26.26 -9.89
C ALA A 182 52.55 -25.62 -10.69
N ALA A 183 52.20 -26.17 -11.86
CA ALA A 183 51.06 -25.74 -12.64
C ALA A 183 49.72 -26.04 -11.95
N CYS A 184 49.60 -27.13 -11.19
CA CYS A 184 48.37 -27.49 -10.50
C CYS A 184 48.05 -26.60 -9.28
N ILE A 185 49.06 -26.05 -8.59
CA ILE A 185 48.88 -25.23 -7.38
C ILE A 185 47.98 -23.99 -7.59
N PRO A 186 48.20 -23.12 -8.60
CA PRO A 186 47.32 -21.97 -8.85
C PRO A 186 45.92 -22.41 -9.28
N PHE A 187 45.80 -23.52 -10.00
CA PHE A 187 44.51 -24.05 -10.45
C PHE A 187 43.67 -24.68 -9.32
N ILE A 188 44.33 -25.33 -8.35
CA ILE A 188 43.69 -25.89 -7.15
C ILE A 188 43.21 -24.77 -6.22
N LEU A 189 44.00 -23.71 -6.06
CA LEU A 189 43.61 -22.51 -5.31
C LEU A 189 42.37 -21.84 -5.93
N VAL A 190 42.28 -21.80 -7.25
CA VAL A 190 41.09 -21.28 -7.96
C VAL A 190 39.86 -22.15 -7.74
N ALA A 191 40.00 -23.49 -7.70
CA ALA A 191 38.87 -24.41 -7.54
C ALA A 191 38.29 -24.48 -6.12
N PHE A 192 39.13 -24.34 -5.08
CA PHE A 192 38.67 -24.41 -3.68
C PHE A 192 38.01 -23.13 -3.17
N GLN A 193 38.14 -22.03 -3.89
CA GLN A 193 37.86 -20.70 -3.38
C GLN A 193 36.60 -20.08 -3.98
N GLN A 194 35.53 -20.86 -4.23
CA GLN A 194 34.34 -20.38 -4.97
C GLN A 194 33.76 -19.04 -4.47
N ASP A 195 33.86 -18.74 -3.18
CA ASP A 195 33.44 -17.45 -2.61
C ASP A 195 34.47 -16.32 -2.71
N ARG A 196 35.78 -16.61 -2.83
CA ARG A 196 36.81 -15.56 -2.96
C ARG A 196 37.36 -15.38 -4.36
N ILE A 197 37.16 -16.31 -5.30
CA ILE A 197 37.44 -16.04 -6.72
C ILE A 197 36.49 -14.98 -7.27
N ILE A 198 35.23 -14.90 -6.81
CA ILE A 198 34.31 -13.84 -7.25
C ILE A 198 34.85 -12.47 -6.80
N VAL A 199 35.29 -12.37 -5.54
CA VAL A 199 35.85 -11.13 -4.96
C VAL A 199 37.22 -10.77 -5.53
N LEU A 200 38.07 -11.76 -5.78
CA LEU A 200 39.39 -11.54 -6.37
C LEU A 200 39.26 -11.18 -7.86
N LEU A 201 38.33 -11.78 -8.61
CA LEU A 201 38.09 -11.45 -10.01
C LEU A 201 37.50 -10.04 -10.17
N THR A 202 36.60 -9.61 -9.28
CA THR A 202 36.10 -8.23 -9.26
C THR A 202 37.21 -7.24 -8.92
N TRP A 203 38.03 -7.55 -7.91
CA TRP A 203 39.16 -6.71 -7.54
C TRP A 203 40.23 -6.65 -8.65
N VAL A 204 40.57 -7.77 -9.29
CA VAL A 204 41.52 -7.83 -10.41
C VAL A 204 40.96 -7.12 -11.66
N ARG A 205 39.65 -7.23 -11.93
CA ARG A 205 38.98 -6.48 -13.01
C ARG A 205 39.10 -4.97 -12.79
N GLU A 206 38.92 -4.49 -11.57
CA GLU A 206 39.08 -3.08 -11.20
C GLU A 206 40.55 -2.66 -11.29
N ASN A 207 41.48 -3.44 -10.74
CA ASN A 207 42.91 -3.12 -10.71
C ASN A 207 43.56 -3.16 -12.12
N ILE A 208 43.04 -3.96 -13.05
CA ILE A 208 43.49 -3.98 -14.46
C ILE A 208 42.82 -2.87 -15.28
N SER A 209 41.58 -2.48 -14.95
CA SER A 209 40.90 -1.33 -15.56
C SER A 209 41.63 -0.02 -15.28
N ASP A 210 42.19 0.13 -14.06
CA ASP A 210 42.98 1.29 -13.66
C ASP A 210 44.37 1.33 -14.34
N GLY A 211 44.90 0.17 -14.76
CA GLY A 211 46.14 0.07 -15.52
C GLY A 211 46.02 0.42 -17.01
N PHE A 212 44.79 0.46 -17.56
CA PHE A 212 44.53 0.85 -18.94
C PHE A 212 43.82 2.22 -19.07
N SER A 213 43.24 2.72 -17.99
CA SER A 213 42.56 4.03 -17.98
C SER A 213 43.51 5.14 -17.53
N GLY A 214 44.55 5.34 -18.33
CA GLY A 214 45.23 6.62 -18.37
C GLY A 214 44.26 7.70 -18.85
N ASP A 215 43.91 8.58 -17.92
CA ASP A 215 43.32 9.90 -18.13
C ASP A 215 41.84 9.96 -18.54
N LEU A 216 40.97 10.19 -17.56
CA LEU A 216 40.14 11.39 -17.56
C LEU A 216 39.63 11.70 -16.14
N ARG A 217 40.33 12.63 -15.48
CA ARG A 217 39.85 13.28 -14.26
C ARG A 217 38.57 14.08 -14.55
N MET A 218 37.49 13.81 -13.83
CA MET A 218 36.64 14.88 -13.30
C MET A 218 35.91 14.46 -12.02
N ARG A 219 36.42 14.96 -10.90
CA ARG A 219 35.75 14.97 -9.59
C ARG A 219 34.59 15.96 -9.63
N ARG A 220 33.38 15.50 -9.32
CA ARG A 220 32.36 16.36 -8.68
C ARG A 220 32.23 15.97 -7.21
N PRO A 221 32.24 16.93 -6.27
CA PRO A 221 31.93 16.62 -4.88
C PRO A 221 30.42 16.44 -4.71
N ARG A 222 30.01 15.33 -4.10
CA ARG A 222 28.64 15.11 -3.64
C ARG A 222 28.55 15.62 -2.21
N LYS A 223 27.77 16.69 -2.00
CA LYS A 223 27.43 17.21 -0.67
C LYS A 223 26.80 16.09 0.16
N TYR A 224 27.38 15.83 1.34
CA TYR A 224 26.68 15.19 2.44
C TYR A 224 25.86 16.26 3.16
N SER A 225 24.55 16.10 3.14
CA SER A 225 23.61 16.81 4.00
C SER A 225 23.12 15.80 5.03
N ASN A 226 23.62 15.91 6.24
CA ASN A 226 22.97 15.38 7.43
C ASN A 226 21.57 15.98 7.54
N SER A 227 20.56 15.14 7.69
CA SER A 227 19.34 15.48 8.43
C SER A 227 18.83 14.22 9.12
N SER A 228 19.04 14.22 10.45
CA SER A 228 18.20 13.68 11.51
C SER A 228 17.49 12.34 11.25
N SER A 229 17.85 11.27 11.97
CA SER A 229 17.30 11.01 13.31
C SER A 229 15.77 11.04 13.33
N ALA A 230 15.14 9.92 12.98
CA ALA A 230 13.80 9.57 13.45
C ALA A 230 13.79 8.07 13.76
N THR A 231 14.49 7.74 14.83
CA THR A 231 14.26 6.53 15.61
C THR A 231 12.83 6.54 16.13
N VAL A 232 12.14 5.41 15.92
CA VAL A 232 11.30 4.72 16.92
C VAL A 232 10.38 5.60 17.75
N ASN A 233 9.09 5.54 17.43
CA ASN A 233 8.06 5.72 18.45
C ASN A 233 7.04 4.58 18.34
N THR A 234 7.38 3.49 19.01
CA THR A 234 6.44 2.49 19.53
C THR A 234 6.05 2.93 20.93
N ASP A 235 5.00 3.72 21.06
CA ASP A 235 4.06 3.68 22.19
C ASP A 235 3.03 4.79 22.01
N ASP A 236 1.78 4.41 21.73
CA ASP A 236 0.65 5.07 22.39
C ASP A 236 -0.58 4.16 22.32
N SER A 237 -0.60 3.20 23.24
CA SER A 237 -1.82 2.59 23.73
C SER A 237 -2.17 3.21 25.08
N ARG A 238 -3.06 4.21 25.12
CA ARG A 238 -4.04 4.47 26.21
C ARG A 238 -4.78 5.80 26.00
N TYR A 239 -6.04 5.82 26.46
CA TYR A 239 -7.03 6.92 26.43
C TYR A 239 -7.67 7.15 25.04
N SER A 240 -8.97 6.97 24.80
CA SER A 240 -10.13 7.23 25.67
C SER A 240 -11.18 6.13 25.56
N ARG A 241 -11.41 5.41 26.67
CA ARG A 241 -12.77 5.12 27.13
C ARG A 241 -13.23 6.37 27.88
N HIS A 242 -14.31 6.98 27.42
CA HIS A 242 -15.45 7.44 28.22
C HIS A 242 -16.46 8.06 27.25
#